data_AF-A0A1S3JRW0-F1
#
_entry.id   AF-A0A1S3JRW0-F1
#
_cell.length_a   1.000
_cell.length_b   1.000
_cell.length_c   1.000
_cell.angle_alpha   90.00
_cell.angle_beta   90.00
_cell.angle_gamma   90.00
#
_symmetry.space_group_name_H-M   'P 1'
#
loop_
_entity.id
_entity.type
_entity.pdbx_description
1 polymer ?
#
loop_
_entity_poly.entity_id
_entity_poly.type
_entity_poly.pdbx_seq_one_letter_code
_entity_poly.pdbx_strand_id
1 'polypeptide(L)'
;MPPPGPHAMPEPYVWDRTFRTFYDKIDEQHMALFVGLFNVAESNLDEDVELAVKVFTKHFHDEEEMMKAANYENYEEHVKIHKAFLDDMKLWQSPVAGSTIAIAKDWLVNHIKIQDFKYKGKL
;
A
#
# COMPACT_ATOMS: atom_id res chain seq x y z
N MET A 1 -9.47 -15.26 -3.42
CA MET A 1 -9.08 -13.88 -3.79
C MET A 1 -10.16 -12.95 -3.26
N PRO A 2 -9.83 -11.86 -2.57
CA PRO A 2 -10.83 -10.91 -2.10
C PRO A 2 -11.58 -10.29 -3.29
N PRO A 3 -12.88 -9.95 -3.15
CA PRO A 3 -13.61 -9.23 -4.19
C PRO A 3 -12.98 -7.85 -4.44
N PRO A 4 -13.17 -7.25 -5.64
CA PRO A 4 -12.73 -5.89 -5.92
C PRO A 4 -13.28 -4.93 -4.87
N GLY A 5 -12.44 -4.03 -4.36
CA GLY A 5 -12.88 -3.07 -3.36
C GLY A 5 -13.82 -2.01 -3.93
N PRO A 6 -14.51 -1.24 -3.07
CA PRO A 6 -15.52 -0.27 -3.48
C PRO A 6 -14.94 0.96 -4.21
N HIS A 7 -13.63 1.21 -4.13
CA HIS A 7 -12.99 2.36 -4.77
C HIS A 7 -12.33 1.96 -6.09
N ALA A 8 -12.67 2.67 -7.16
CA ALA A 8 -12.08 2.44 -8.48
C ALA A 8 -10.57 2.74 -8.47
N MET A 9 -9.80 1.88 -9.14
CA MET A 9 -8.41 2.15 -9.44
C MET A 9 -8.28 3.38 -10.35
N PRO A 10 -7.33 4.28 -10.09
CA PRO A 10 -7.06 5.40 -10.99
C PRO A 10 -6.45 4.91 -12.31
N GLU A 11 -6.77 5.61 -13.39
CA GLU A 11 -6.18 5.41 -14.72
C GLU A 11 -5.74 6.77 -15.27
N PRO A 12 -4.42 7.02 -15.48
CA PRO A 12 -3.29 6.12 -15.21
C PRO A 12 -3.14 5.77 -13.72
N TYR A 13 -2.49 4.64 -13.40
CA TYR A 13 -2.29 4.19 -12.02
C TYR A 13 -1.26 5.06 -11.27
N VAL A 14 -1.70 6.24 -10.83
CA VAL A 14 -0.89 7.24 -10.14
C VAL A 14 -1.58 7.72 -8.87
N TRP A 15 -0.79 8.10 -7.88
CA TRP A 15 -1.30 8.79 -6.71
C TRP A 15 -1.87 10.15 -7.10
N ASP A 16 -2.99 10.52 -6.49
CA ASP A 16 -3.61 11.84 -6.63
C ASP A 16 -4.05 12.40 -5.27
N ARG A 17 -4.50 13.67 -5.27
CA ARG A 17 -4.91 14.36 -4.03
C ARG A 17 -6.09 13.71 -3.31
N THR A 18 -6.86 12.82 -3.94
CA THR A 18 -7.95 12.09 -3.31
C THR A 18 -7.45 11.01 -2.35
N PHE A 19 -6.17 10.64 -2.40
CA PHE A 19 -5.51 9.70 -1.48
C PHE A 19 -4.83 10.38 -0.28
N ARG A 20 -4.95 11.72 -0.16
CA ARG A 20 -4.23 12.49 0.85
C ARG A 20 -4.69 12.17 2.28
N THR A 21 -3.79 11.77 3.17
CA THR A 21 -4.03 11.53 4.61
C THR A 21 -3.78 12.77 5.48
N PHE A 22 -3.11 13.79 4.94
CA PHE A 22 -2.67 15.01 5.64
C PHE A 22 -1.51 14.80 6.60
N TYR A 23 -0.80 13.68 6.50
CA TYR A 23 0.52 13.50 7.08
C TYR A 23 1.53 13.44 5.94
N ASP A 24 2.32 14.51 5.76
CA ASP A 24 3.17 14.66 4.57
C ASP A 24 4.13 13.46 4.38
N LYS A 25 4.70 12.92 5.46
CA LYS A 25 5.53 11.71 5.43
C LYS A 25 4.78 10.50 4.84
N ILE A 26 3.52 10.31 5.23
CA ILE A 26 2.70 9.19 4.76
C ILE A 26 2.27 9.41 3.32
N ASP A 27 1.83 10.62 2.97
CA ASP A 27 1.46 10.97 1.60
C ASP A 27 2.64 10.78 0.63
N GLU A 28 3.86 11.16 1.02
CA GLU A 28 5.08 10.90 0.26
C GLU A 28 5.36 9.41 0.07
N GLN A 29 5.12 8.60 1.10
CA GLN A 29 5.31 7.16 1.03
C GLN A 29 4.25 6.51 0.15
N HIS A 30 2.98 6.91 0.26
CA HIS A 30 1.92 6.45 -0.64
C HIS A 30 2.28 6.70 -2.10
N MET A 31 2.79 7.87 -2.46
CA MET A 31 3.28 8.14 -3.82
C MET A 31 4.32 7.09 -4.28
N ALA A 32 5.26 6.72 -3.40
CA ALA A 32 6.26 5.70 -3.70
C ALA A 32 5.66 4.29 -3.86
N LEU A 33 4.60 3.94 -3.12
CA LEU A 33 3.90 2.65 -3.27
C LEU A 33 3.23 2.53 -4.64
N PHE A 34 2.55 3.60 -5.08
CA PHE A 34 1.93 3.66 -6.41
C PHE A 34 2.98 3.47 -7.52
N VAL A 35 4.12 4.16 -7.40
CA VAL A 35 5.26 4.01 -8.32
C VAL A 35 5.82 2.59 -8.30
N GLY A 36 5.97 1.97 -7.13
CA GLY A 36 6.45 0.60 -7.01
C GLY A 36 5.57 -0.40 -7.74
N LEU A 37 4.24 -0.36 -7.53
CA LEU A 37 3.31 -1.24 -8.24
C LEU A 37 3.18 -0.91 -9.73
N PHE A 38 3.36 0.35 -10.12
CA PHE A 38 3.42 0.75 -11.52
C PHE A 38 4.63 0.12 -12.21
N ASN A 39 5.84 0.22 -11.64
CA ASN A 39 7.05 -0.36 -12.22
C ASN A 39 6.95 -1.89 -12.34
N VAL A 40 6.45 -2.58 -11.30
CA VAL A 40 6.23 -4.04 -11.37
C VAL A 40 5.25 -4.40 -12.50
N ALA A 41 4.26 -3.56 -12.80
CA ALA A 41 3.33 -3.78 -13.91
C ALA A 41 3.97 -3.56 -15.29
N GLU A 42 4.88 -2.59 -15.42
CA GLU A 42 5.49 -2.18 -16.68
C GLU A 42 6.66 -3.08 -17.10
N SER A 43 7.66 -3.25 -16.23
CA SER A 43 8.89 -4.00 -16.50
C SER A 43 8.88 -5.39 -15.89
N ASN A 44 8.28 -5.53 -14.71
CA ASN A 44 8.11 -6.80 -14.00
C ASN A 44 9.45 -7.55 -13.79
N LEU A 45 10.55 -6.84 -13.54
CA LEU A 45 11.86 -7.43 -13.27
C LEU A 45 12.04 -7.71 -11.77
N ASP A 46 13.01 -8.57 -11.43
CA ASP A 46 13.33 -8.87 -10.02
C ASP A 46 13.62 -7.60 -9.21
N GLU A 47 14.38 -6.66 -9.78
CA GLU A 47 14.72 -5.39 -9.13
C GLU A 47 13.50 -4.51 -8.80
N ASP A 48 12.47 -4.54 -9.65
CA ASP A 48 11.22 -3.79 -9.42
C ASP A 48 10.39 -4.43 -8.31
N VAL A 49 10.33 -5.77 -8.28
CA VAL A 49 9.65 -6.52 -7.23
C VAL A 49 10.35 -6.30 -5.88
N GLU A 50 11.68 -6.40 -5.85
CA GLU A 50 12.47 -6.13 -4.65
C GLU A 50 12.30 -4.69 -4.15
N LEU A 51 12.33 -3.72 -5.06
CA LEU A 51 12.11 -2.32 -4.72
C LEU A 51 10.69 -2.09 -4.19
N ALA A 52 9.67 -2.69 -4.80
CA ALA A 52 8.28 -2.63 -4.34
C ALA A 52 8.17 -3.19 -2.90
N VAL A 53 8.68 -4.40 -2.64
CA VAL A 53 8.68 -4.99 -1.28
C VAL A 53 9.38 -4.07 -0.28
N LYS A 54 10.50 -3.47 -0.65
CA LYS A 54 11.25 -2.54 0.20
C LYS A 54 10.46 -1.28 0.56
N VAL A 55 9.82 -0.63 -0.42
CA VAL A 55 9.04 0.60 -0.16
C VAL A 55 7.79 0.31 0.68
N PHE A 56 7.10 -0.81 0.44
CA PHE A 56 5.96 -1.24 1.25
C PHE A 56 6.39 -1.56 2.69
N THR A 57 7.47 -2.31 2.86
CA THR A 57 8.02 -2.62 4.20
C THR A 57 8.32 -1.34 4.99
N LYS A 58 8.98 -0.37 4.34
CA LYS A 58 9.33 0.89 4.99
C LYS A 58 8.08 1.70 5.37
N HIS A 59 7.12 1.80 4.47
CA HIS A 59 5.89 2.54 4.71
C HIS A 59 5.10 1.97 5.88
N PHE A 60 4.83 0.67 5.88
CA PHE A 60 4.09 0.02 6.97
C PHE A 60 4.79 0.21 8.31
N HIS A 61 6.13 0.06 8.36
CA HIS A 61 6.87 0.32 9.59
C HIS A 61 6.71 1.76 10.09
N ASP A 62 6.87 2.75 9.20
CA ASP A 62 6.78 4.16 9.57
C ASP A 62 5.37 4.56 10.02
N GLU A 63 4.34 4.04 9.35
CA GLU A 63 2.94 4.30 9.70
C GLU A 63 2.55 3.63 11.02
N GLU A 64 2.97 2.38 11.23
CA GLU A 64 2.74 1.64 12.48
C GLU A 64 3.40 2.34 13.67
N GLU A 65 4.61 2.87 13.52
CA GLU A 65 5.26 3.66 14.58
C GLU A 65 4.49 4.95 14.89
N MET A 66 3.93 5.63 13.86
CA MET A 66 3.05 6.79 14.09
C MET A 66 1.76 6.40 14.82
N MET A 67 1.10 5.32 14.39
CA MET A 67 -0.10 4.78 15.04
C MET A 67 0.16 4.42 16.51
N LYS A 68 1.29 3.76 16.77
CA LYS A 68 1.70 3.35 18.12
C LYS A 68 2.01 4.55 19.01
N ALA A 69 2.73 5.55 18.50
CA ALA A 69 3.04 6.77 19.24
C ALA A 69 1.79 7.55 19.64
N ALA A 70 0.77 7.53 18.79
CA ALA A 70 -0.53 8.16 19.05
C ALA A 70 -1.48 7.33 19.93
N ASN A 71 -1.09 6.11 20.34
CA ASN A 71 -1.99 5.13 20.97
C ASN A 71 -3.28 4.90 20.16
N TYR A 72 -3.15 4.78 18.83
CA TYR A 72 -4.28 4.63 17.93
C TYR A 72 -5.10 3.36 18.25
N GLU A 73 -6.39 3.55 18.47
CA GLU A 73 -7.32 2.52 18.97
C GLU A 73 -7.39 1.24 18.08
N ASN A 74 -7.15 1.37 16.77
CA ASN A 74 -7.21 0.26 15.82
C ASN A 74 -5.82 -0.24 15.37
N TYR A 75 -4.74 0.11 16.08
CA TYR A 75 -3.37 -0.27 15.75
C TYR A 75 -3.22 -1.77 15.43
N GLU A 76 -3.66 -2.64 16.34
CA GLU A 76 -3.50 -4.10 16.21
C GLU A 76 -4.21 -4.68 14.97
N GLU A 77 -5.36 -4.12 14.59
CA GLU A 77 -6.08 -4.56 13.41
C GLU A 77 -5.40 -4.07 12.13
N HIS A 78 -4.91 -2.82 12.16
CA HIS A 78 -4.18 -2.24 11.03
C HIS A 78 -2.90 -3.03 10.71
N VAL A 79 -2.08 -3.33 11.72
CA VAL A 79 -0.83 -4.11 11.58
C VAL A 79 -1.10 -5.49 10.97
N LYS A 80 -2.21 -6.15 11.32
CA LYS A 80 -2.56 -7.46 10.73
C LYS A 80 -2.83 -7.36 9.23
N ILE A 81 -3.49 -6.28 8.79
CA ILE A 81 -3.78 -6.02 7.37
C ILE A 81 -2.48 -5.81 6.61
N HIS A 82 -1.57 -4.97 7.14
CA HIS A 82 -0.22 -4.77 6.58
C HIS A 82 0.56 -6.08 6.48
N LYS A 83 0.61 -6.83 7.59
CA LYS A 83 1.37 -8.07 7.66
C LYS A 83 0.88 -9.08 6.62
N ALA A 84 -0.43 -9.25 6.48
CA ALA A 84 -1.00 -10.17 5.50
C ALA A 84 -0.61 -9.80 4.06
N PHE A 85 -0.64 -8.50 3.72
CA PHE A 85 -0.25 -8.03 2.40
C PHE A 85 1.25 -8.19 2.15
N LEU A 86 2.08 -7.80 3.13
CA LEU A 86 3.53 -7.89 3.01
C LEU A 86 4.03 -9.34 2.94
N ASP A 87 3.40 -10.25 3.68
CA ASP A 87 3.72 -11.68 3.62
C ASP A 87 3.41 -12.25 2.22
N ASP A 88 2.30 -11.83 1.58
CA ASP A 88 2.00 -12.21 0.19
C ASP A 88 3.03 -11.65 -0.79
N MET A 89 3.35 -10.34 -0.71
CA MET A 89 4.33 -9.70 -1.58
C MET A 89 5.72 -10.35 -1.51
N LYS A 90 6.13 -10.81 -0.33
CA LYS A 90 7.43 -11.50 -0.14
C LYS A 90 7.51 -12.86 -0.85
N LEU A 91 6.39 -13.43 -1.27
CA LEU A 91 6.34 -14.68 -2.04
C LEU A 91 6.36 -14.44 -3.56
N TRP A 92 6.26 -13.18 -4.00
CA TRP A 92 6.28 -12.86 -5.42
C TRP A 92 7.64 -13.20 -6.03
N GLN A 93 7.60 -13.73 -7.26
CA GLN A 93 8.76 -13.99 -8.09
C GLN A 93 8.53 -13.34 -9.44
N SER A 94 9.54 -12.69 -10.00
CA SER A 94 9.44 -12.18 -11.37
C SER A 94 9.41 -13.35 -12.37
N PRO A 95 8.56 -13.30 -13.41
CA PRO A 95 7.52 -12.30 -13.62
C PRO A 95 6.29 -12.56 -12.72
N VAL A 96 5.80 -11.53 -12.05
CA VAL A 96 4.58 -11.59 -11.25
C VAL A 96 3.38 -11.69 -12.18
N ALA A 97 2.44 -12.59 -11.88
CA ALA A 97 1.23 -12.75 -12.67
C ALA A 97 0.41 -11.44 -12.72
N GLY A 98 -0.06 -11.05 -13.91
CA GLY A 98 -0.82 -9.80 -14.08
C GLY A 98 -2.07 -9.70 -13.21
N SER A 99 -2.72 -10.83 -12.89
CA SER A 99 -3.83 -10.88 -11.93
C SER A 99 -3.40 -10.50 -10.51
N THR A 100 -2.22 -10.93 -10.09
CA THR A 100 -1.65 -10.59 -8.78
C THR A 100 -1.33 -9.11 -8.71
N ILE A 101 -0.74 -8.56 -9.77
CA ILE A 101 -0.46 -7.12 -9.87
C ILE A 101 -1.77 -6.31 -9.82
N ALA A 102 -2.81 -6.73 -10.54
CA ALA A 102 -4.12 -6.07 -10.51
C ALA A 102 -4.75 -6.10 -9.11
N ILE A 103 -4.64 -7.22 -8.39
CA ILE A 103 -5.11 -7.34 -7.01
C ILE A 103 -4.32 -6.43 -6.07
N ALA A 104 -3.00 -6.36 -6.21
CA ALA A 104 -2.17 -5.47 -5.40
C ALA A 104 -2.53 -4.00 -5.65
N LYS A 105 -2.76 -3.63 -6.91
CA LYS A 105 -3.18 -2.29 -7.30
C LYS A 105 -4.54 -1.90 -6.68
N ASP A 106 -5.52 -2.80 -6.74
CA ASP A 106 -6.83 -2.63 -6.12
C ASP A 106 -6.74 -2.58 -4.59
N TRP A 107 -5.92 -3.45 -4.00
CA TRP A 107 -5.68 -3.50 -2.56
C TRP A 107 -5.14 -2.18 -2.05
N LEU A 108 -4.10 -1.60 -2.68
CA LEU A 108 -3.51 -0.34 -2.22
C LEU A 108 -4.52 0.81 -2.22
N VAL A 109 -5.32 0.91 -3.29
CA VAL A 109 -6.33 1.97 -3.44
C VAL A 109 -7.37 1.88 -2.32
N ASN A 110 -7.84 0.67 -2.04
CA ASN A 110 -8.87 0.44 -1.04
C ASN A 110 -8.31 0.49 0.38
N HIS A 111 -7.10 0.01 0.60
CA HIS A 111 -6.40 0.10 1.87
C HIS A 111 -6.27 1.55 2.31
N ILE A 112 -5.76 2.44 1.45
CA ILE A 112 -5.64 3.86 1.76
C ILE A 112 -7.01 4.47 2.07
N LYS A 113 -8.01 4.24 1.22
CA LYS A 113 -9.31 4.91 1.36
C LYS A 113 -10.18 4.35 2.48
N ILE A 114 -9.98 3.11 2.91
CA ILE A 114 -10.83 2.42 3.88
C ILE A 114 -10.14 2.27 5.24
N GLN A 115 -8.85 1.96 5.27
CA GLN A 115 -8.10 1.74 6.51
C GLN A 115 -7.38 3.02 6.94
N ASP A 116 -6.51 3.55 6.09
CA ASP A 116 -5.64 4.68 6.44
C ASP A 116 -6.45 5.94 6.73
N PHE A 117 -7.55 6.13 6.00
CA PHE A 117 -8.41 7.28 6.20
C PHE A 117 -9.06 7.31 7.59
N LYS A 118 -9.12 6.17 8.30
CA LYS A 118 -9.66 6.11 9.67
C LYS A 118 -8.76 6.80 10.70
N TYR A 119 -7.48 7.03 10.41
CA TYR A 119 -6.54 7.67 11.31
C TYR A 119 -6.32 9.17 10.99
N LYS A 120 -7.00 9.75 9.99
CA LYS A 120 -6.86 11.18 9.68
C LYS A 120 -7.24 12.04 10.88
N GLY A 121 -6.35 12.95 11.27
CA GLY A 121 -6.50 13.79 12.46
C GLY A 121 -6.40 13.04 13.80
N LYS A 122 -5.94 11.78 13.80
CA LYS A 122 -5.77 10.94 15.00
C LYS A 122 -4.33 10.55 15.32
N LEU A 123 -3.37 10.80 14.41
CA LEU A 123 -1.94 10.49 14.58
C LEU A 123 -1.13 11.75 14.89
#